data_AF-A0AAE3KA29-F1
#
_entry.id   AF-A0AAE3KA29-F1
#
_cell.length_a   1.000
_cell.length_b   1.000
_cell.length_c   1.000
_cell.angle_alpha   90.00
_cell.angle_beta   90.00
_cell.angle_gamma   90.00
#
_symmetry.space_group_name_H-M   'P 1'
#
loop_
_entity.id
_entity.type
_entity.pdbx_description
1 polymer ?
#
loop_
_entity_poly.entity_id
_entity_poly.type
_entity_poly.pdbx_seq_one_letter_code
_entity_poly.pdbx_strand_id
1 'polypeptide(L)'
;MTRTAGPENNTDDSVSDRLWYLITLSRPRFWLYLAGPIVVAVAAAASTTNELFLPVSLLLFAYFLFPANILLYGVNDLYDAEIDAENPKKGDKEARWQGDWSVLTAVIVSGVLGVGLFFITPPVAWPWLIGFFMLAVGYSAPPLRFKTTPFADSISNGLYILPGVAAYAVVAGSNPPLVAIAAAWLWTMGMHTFSAIPDIGPDRRAGIETTATWLGETRTYTYVGGCWLLTAALFAMVTPLLGALMIVYPLFVAGVALSDIDVTRAYWWFPALNTVVGALITMGALWQIVPVWEVIG
;
A
#
# COMPACT_ATOMS: atom_id res chain seq x y z
N MET A 1 62.11 -6.91 3.39
CA MET A 1 61.01 -7.80 3.83
C MET A 1 59.70 -7.08 3.56
N THR A 2 59.15 -7.30 2.38
CA THR A 2 57.86 -6.77 1.91
C THR A 2 56.74 -7.63 2.51
N ARG A 3 55.94 -7.06 3.42
CA ARG A 3 54.66 -7.66 3.86
C ARG A 3 53.58 -7.22 2.88
N THR A 4 53.16 -8.13 2.02
CA THR A 4 51.92 -8.04 1.26
C THR A 4 50.74 -8.12 2.23
N ALA A 5 50.00 -7.04 2.41
CA ALA A 5 48.67 -7.08 3.02
C ALA A 5 47.73 -7.75 1.99
N GLY A 6 47.21 -8.93 2.34
CA GLY A 6 46.11 -9.55 1.59
C GLY A 6 44.81 -8.77 1.81
N PRO A 7 43.81 -8.93 0.94
CA PRO A 7 42.52 -8.28 1.12
C PRO A 7 41.82 -8.88 2.35
N GLU A 8 41.53 -8.06 3.35
CA GLU A 8 40.64 -8.42 4.44
C GLU A 8 39.23 -8.60 3.86
N ASN A 9 38.78 -9.85 3.77
CA ASN A 9 37.39 -10.20 3.57
C ASN A 9 36.59 -9.74 4.80
N ASN A 10 35.94 -8.57 4.72
CA ASN A 10 34.87 -8.19 5.64
C ASN A 10 33.62 -9.01 5.29
N THR A 11 33.45 -10.18 5.92
CA THR A 11 32.27 -11.03 5.77
C THR A 11 31.59 -11.35 7.09
N ASP A 12 31.41 -10.34 7.95
CA ASP A 12 30.63 -10.45 9.19
C ASP A 12 29.56 -9.36 9.23
N ASP A 13 28.63 -9.38 8.27
CA ASP A 13 27.32 -8.76 8.50
C ASP A 13 26.59 -9.62 9.53
N SER A 14 26.38 -9.08 10.72
CA SER A 14 25.73 -9.81 11.80
C SER A 14 24.28 -10.15 11.43
N VAL A 15 23.71 -11.23 12.00
CA VAL A 15 22.28 -11.59 11.80
C VAL A 15 21.37 -10.40 12.16
N SER A 16 21.76 -9.59 13.15
CA SER A 16 21.07 -8.34 13.50
C SER A 16 21.05 -7.33 12.35
N ASP A 17 22.17 -7.13 11.65
CA ASP A 17 22.25 -6.16 10.55
C ASP A 17 21.35 -6.57 9.39
N ARG A 18 21.31 -7.88 9.10
CA ARG A 18 20.40 -8.43 8.07
C ARG A 18 18.93 -8.27 8.44
N LEU A 19 18.56 -8.50 9.71
CA LEU A 19 17.19 -8.29 10.18
C LEU A 19 16.80 -6.81 10.12
N TRP A 20 17.68 -5.92 10.55
CA TRP A 20 17.46 -4.46 10.45
C TRP A 20 17.33 -4.00 9.01
N TYR A 21 18.12 -4.59 8.11
CA TYR A 21 18.02 -4.34 6.69
C TYR A 21 16.64 -4.76 6.14
N LEU A 22 16.16 -5.97 6.46
CA LEU A 22 14.83 -6.43 6.01
C LEU A 22 13.68 -5.58 6.58
N ILE A 23 13.78 -5.15 7.83
CA ILE A 23 12.82 -4.22 8.43
C ILE A 23 12.82 -2.91 7.63
N THR A 24 13.99 -2.34 7.35
CA THR A 24 14.12 -1.11 6.57
C THR A 24 13.57 -1.28 5.14
N LEU A 25 13.93 -2.37 4.47
CA LEU A 25 13.48 -2.73 3.11
C LEU A 25 11.96 -2.83 3.02
N SER A 26 11.32 -3.39 4.05
CA SER A 26 9.86 -3.51 4.10
C SER A 26 9.12 -2.18 4.35
N ARG A 27 9.85 -1.07 4.55
CA ARG A 27 9.36 0.29 4.77
C ARG A 27 8.22 0.36 5.82
N PRO A 28 8.54 0.25 7.13
CA PRO A 28 7.54 0.08 8.21
C PRO A 28 6.43 1.12 8.27
N ARG A 29 6.70 2.34 7.79
CA ARG A 29 5.71 3.41 7.67
C ARG A 29 4.54 3.06 6.75
N PHE A 30 4.75 2.19 5.77
CA PHE A 30 3.75 1.80 4.79
C PHE A 30 3.11 0.44 5.07
N TRP A 31 3.50 -0.26 6.15
CA TRP A 31 2.94 -1.58 6.48
C TRP A 31 1.41 -1.59 6.54
N LEU A 32 0.83 -0.53 7.10
CA LEU A 32 -0.62 -0.39 7.23
C LEU A 32 -1.34 -0.08 5.91
N TYR A 33 -0.63 0.23 4.83
CA TYR A 33 -1.27 0.39 3.52
C TYR A 33 -1.79 -0.95 2.98
N LEU A 34 -1.09 -2.06 3.25
CA LEU A 34 -1.54 -3.41 2.90
C LEU A 34 -2.31 -4.08 4.04
N ALA A 35 -1.88 -3.89 5.28
CA ALA A 35 -2.48 -4.56 6.43
C ALA A 35 -3.74 -3.85 6.97
N GLY A 36 -3.82 -2.52 6.85
CA GLY A 36 -4.98 -1.74 7.31
C GLY A 36 -6.30 -2.11 6.62
N PRO A 37 -6.33 -2.30 5.29
CA PRO A 37 -7.51 -2.77 4.57
C PRO A 37 -8.03 -4.14 5.06
N ILE A 38 -7.15 -5.02 5.57
CA ILE A 38 -7.58 -6.29 6.18
C ILE A 38 -8.37 -6.03 7.45
N VAL A 39 -7.91 -5.13 8.32
CA VAL A 39 -8.61 -4.79 9.58
C VAL A 39 -10.00 -4.24 9.28
N VAL A 40 -10.10 -3.27 8.35
CA VAL A 40 -11.37 -2.68 7.94
C VAL A 40 -12.31 -3.74 7.35
N ALA A 41 -11.79 -4.58 6.47
CA ALA A 41 -12.58 -5.60 5.79
C ALA A 41 -13.06 -6.72 6.71
N VAL A 42 -12.22 -7.19 7.64
CA VAL A 42 -12.60 -8.19 8.64
C VAL A 42 -13.69 -7.64 9.55
N ALA A 43 -13.55 -6.38 10.01
CA ALA A 43 -14.58 -5.73 10.82
C ALA A 43 -15.91 -5.58 10.06
N ALA A 44 -15.86 -5.28 8.76
CA ALA A 44 -17.05 -5.15 7.91
C ALA A 44 -17.69 -6.49 7.53
N ALA A 45 -16.94 -7.59 7.54
CA ALA A 45 -17.41 -8.92 7.15
C ALA A 45 -17.95 -9.74 8.33
N ALA A 46 -17.36 -9.57 9.51
CA ALA A 46 -17.67 -10.36 10.69
C ALA A 46 -19.08 -10.05 11.21
N SER A 47 -19.80 -11.11 11.57
CA SER A 47 -21.10 -11.04 12.25
C SER A 47 -20.99 -11.36 13.75
N THR A 48 -19.85 -11.92 14.17
CA THR A 48 -19.58 -12.28 15.58
C THR A 48 -18.18 -11.84 16.01
N THR A 49 -17.94 -11.72 17.31
CA THR A 49 -16.61 -11.38 17.85
C THR A 49 -15.57 -12.45 17.53
N ASN A 50 -15.96 -13.72 17.45
CA ASN A 50 -15.06 -14.81 17.09
C ASN A 50 -14.54 -14.69 15.65
N GLU A 51 -15.38 -14.21 14.73
CA GLU A 51 -15.02 -14.00 13.33
C GLU A 51 -14.01 -12.86 13.11
N LEU A 52 -13.88 -11.94 14.07
CA LEU A 52 -12.86 -10.88 14.03
C LEU A 52 -11.43 -11.44 14.18
N PHE A 53 -11.28 -12.62 14.79
CA PHE A 53 -9.99 -13.21 15.14
C PHE A 53 -9.75 -14.57 14.48
N LEU A 54 -10.37 -14.83 13.32
CA LEU A 54 -10.12 -16.07 12.58
C LEU A 54 -8.61 -16.23 12.32
N PRO A 55 -8.04 -17.43 12.57
CA PRO A 55 -6.61 -17.66 12.36
C PRO A 55 -6.14 -17.31 10.94
N VAL A 56 -6.96 -17.58 9.93
CA VAL A 56 -6.65 -17.24 8.52
C VAL A 56 -6.57 -15.72 8.32
N SER A 57 -7.46 -14.94 8.92
CA SER A 57 -7.43 -13.48 8.86
C SER A 57 -6.18 -12.90 9.54
N LEU A 58 -5.76 -13.48 10.67
CA LEU A 58 -4.53 -13.09 11.36
C LEU A 58 -3.27 -13.43 10.56
N LEU A 59 -3.26 -14.59 9.89
CA LEU A 59 -2.16 -14.98 8.99
C LEU A 59 -2.09 -14.08 7.75
N LEU A 60 -3.23 -13.71 7.17
CA LEU A 60 -3.30 -12.71 6.09
C LEU A 60 -2.75 -11.37 6.60
N PHE A 61 -3.23 -10.89 7.75
CA PHE A 61 -2.74 -9.65 8.35
C PHE A 61 -1.21 -9.68 8.54
N ALA A 62 -0.67 -10.75 9.15
CA ALA A 62 0.78 -10.89 9.36
C ALA A 62 1.57 -10.92 8.04
N TYR A 63 1.08 -11.64 7.04
CA TYR A 63 1.70 -11.69 5.72
C TYR A 63 1.71 -10.32 5.04
N PHE A 64 0.58 -9.61 5.05
CA PHE A 64 0.44 -8.30 4.41
C PHE A 64 1.07 -7.16 5.20
N LEU A 65 1.31 -7.36 6.50
CA LEU A 65 2.06 -6.42 7.33
C LEU A 65 3.55 -6.43 6.99
N PHE A 66 4.15 -7.60 6.78
CA PHE A 66 5.61 -7.69 6.62
C PHE A 66 6.09 -8.40 5.34
N PRO A 67 5.91 -9.72 5.12
CA PRO A 67 6.37 -10.39 3.89
C PRO A 67 5.91 -9.74 2.58
N ALA A 68 4.65 -9.31 2.50
CA ALA A 68 4.11 -8.67 1.29
C ALA A 68 4.77 -7.31 1.00
N ASN A 69 5.16 -6.56 2.04
CA ASN A 69 5.90 -5.31 1.87
C ASN A 69 7.34 -5.58 1.39
N ILE A 70 7.98 -6.65 1.89
CA ILE A 70 9.27 -7.11 1.34
C ILE A 70 9.12 -7.46 -0.14
N LEU A 71 8.06 -8.18 -0.52
CA LEU A 71 7.81 -8.51 -1.92
C LEU A 71 7.62 -7.24 -2.77
N LEU A 72 6.71 -6.36 -2.36
CA LEU A 72 6.35 -5.14 -3.09
C LEU A 72 7.56 -4.20 -3.27
N TYR A 73 8.23 -3.85 -2.17
CA TYR A 73 9.35 -2.91 -2.20
C TYR A 73 10.68 -3.58 -2.61
N GLY A 74 10.90 -4.84 -2.29
CA GLY A 74 12.06 -5.58 -2.76
C GLY A 74 12.06 -5.79 -4.27
N VAL A 75 10.90 -6.07 -4.88
CA VAL A 75 10.78 -6.08 -6.35
C VAL A 75 11.00 -4.68 -6.92
N ASN A 76 10.49 -3.63 -6.26
CA ASN A 76 10.74 -2.25 -6.68
C ASN A 76 12.25 -1.93 -6.72
N ASP A 77 12.95 -2.20 -5.63
CA ASP A 77 14.37 -1.94 -5.48
C ASP A 77 15.22 -2.79 -6.45
N LEU A 78 14.85 -4.07 -6.67
CA LEU A 78 15.51 -4.96 -7.65
C LEU A 78 15.53 -4.37 -9.08
N TYR A 79 14.43 -3.73 -9.49
CA TYR A 79 14.28 -3.17 -10.85
C TYR A 79 14.67 -1.69 -10.97
N ASP A 80 14.89 -0.99 -9.86
CA ASP A 80 15.45 0.37 -9.85
C ASP A 80 16.96 0.41 -9.53
N ALA A 81 17.56 -0.74 -9.20
CA ALA A 81 18.98 -0.89 -8.88
C ALA A 81 19.94 -0.23 -9.89
N GLU A 82 19.67 -0.35 -11.20
CA GLU A 82 20.51 0.25 -12.24
C GLU A 82 20.37 1.78 -12.30
N ILE A 83 19.17 2.31 -12.02
CA ILE A 83 18.89 3.76 -12.01
C ILE A 83 19.46 4.41 -10.74
N ASP A 84 19.36 3.73 -9.60
CA ASP A 84 19.87 4.21 -8.31
C ASP A 84 21.42 4.14 -8.22
N ALA A 85 22.08 3.26 -8.98
CA ALA A 85 23.55 3.18 -9.03
C ALA A 85 24.21 4.45 -9.60
N GLU A 86 23.50 5.21 -10.43
CA GLU A 86 24.01 6.42 -11.08
C GLU A 86 23.67 7.71 -10.30
N ASN A 87 22.97 7.64 -9.17
CA ASN A 87 22.42 8.81 -8.49
C ASN A 87 23.26 9.23 -7.25
N PRO A 88 24.11 10.29 -7.31
CA PRO A 88 25.04 10.64 -6.24
C PRO A 88 24.40 11.22 -4.96
N LYS A 89 23.07 11.40 -4.92
CA LYS A 89 22.34 12.06 -3.82
C LYS A 89 21.76 11.13 -2.75
N LYS A 90 21.67 9.80 -2.96
CA LYS A 90 21.17 8.84 -1.96
C LYS A 90 22.29 8.36 -1.02
N GLY A 91 22.99 9.31 -0.39
CA GLY A 91 24.11 9.03 0.52
C GLY A 91 23.72 8.75 1.98
N ASP A 92 22.60 9.32 2.47
CA ASP A 92 22.47 9.52 3.92
C ASP A 92 21.26 8.88 4.63
N LYS A 93 20.19 8.42 3.95
CA LYS A 93 18.97 8.00 4.67
C LYS A 93 18.16 6.82 4.13
N GLU A 94 18.47 6.29 2.95
CA GLU A 94 17.81 5.09 2.42
C GLU A 94 18.90 4.09 2.06
N ALA A 95 18.77 2.85 2.55
CA ALA A 95 19.76 1.81 2.44
C ALA A 95 20.19 1.66 0.97
N ARG A 96 21.46 1.97 0.67
CA ARG A 96 22.04 1.75 -0.65
C ARG A 96 21.82 0.30 -1.06
N TRP A 97 21.25 0.10 -2.25
CA TRP A 97 21.21 -1.20 -2.90
C TRP A 97 22.63 -1.78 -2.96
N GLN A 98 22.87 -2.87 -2.23
CA GLN A 98 24.14 -3.60 -2.26
C GLN A 98 24.07 -4.86 -3.13
N GLY A 99 23.20 -4.95 -4.15
CA GLY A 99 23.18 -6.12 -5.06
C GLY A 99 23.15 -7.47 -4.34
N ASP A 100 22.62 -7.50 -3.11
CA ASP A 100 22.88 -8.57 -2.16
C ASP A 100 21.88 -9.70 -2.40
N TRP A 101 22.39 -10.92 -2.48
CA TRP A 101 21.60 -12.15 -2.57
C TRP A 101 20.54 -12.23 -1.46
N SER A 102 20.75 -11.53 -0.34
CA SER A 102 19.78 -11.41 0.74
C SER A 102 18.43 -10.81 0.31
N VAL A 103 18.41 -9.76 -0.52
CA VAL A 103 17.15 -9.15 -1.01
C VAL A 103 16.42 -10.10 -1.93
N LEU A 104 17.13 -10.66 -2.91
CA LEU A 104 16.55 -11.62 -3.85
C LEU A 104 15.97 -12.81 -3.09
N THR A 105 16.71 -13.34 -2.10
CA THR A 105 16.25 -14.43 -1.25
C THR A 105 15.00 -14.02 -0.46
N ALA A 106 14.99 -12.84 0.14
CA ALA A 106 13.84 -12.34 0.90
C ALA A 106 12.60 -12.15 0.02
N VAL A 107 12.77 -11.61 -1.19
CA VAL A 107 11.70 -11.47 -2.19
C VAL A 107 11.15 -12.82 -2.60
N ILE A 108 12.01 -13.80 -2.89
CA ILE A 108 11.60 -15.17 -3.24
C ILE A 108 10.87 -15.83 -2.06
N VAL A 109 11.41 -15.74 -0.85
CA VAL A 109 10.78 -16.31 0.37
C VAL A 109 9.41 -15.68 0.60
N SER A 110 9.28 -14.35 0.49
CA SER A 110 8.00 -13.67 0.58
C SER A 110 7.02 -14.14 -0.50
N GLY A 111 7.48 -14.33 -1.74
CA GLY A 111 6.66 -14.91 -2.81
C GLY A 111 6.19 -16.33 -2.51
N VAL A 112 7.08 -17.20 -2.00
CA VAL A 112 6.74 -18.58 -1.61
C VAL A 112 5.75 -18.62 -0.44
N LEU A 113 5.95 -17.77 0.57
CA LEU A 113 4.97 -17.61 1.66
C LEU A 113 3.62 -17.12 1.12
N GLY A 114 3.64 -16.25 0.11
CA GLY A 114 2.46 -15.78 -0.59
C GLY A 114 1.70 -16.89 -1.32
N VAL A 115 2.41 -17.83 -1.96
CA VAL A 115 1.81 -19.04 -2.55
C VAL A 115 1.14 -19.91 -1.46
N GLY A 116 1.74 -19.96 -0.26
CA GLY A 116 1.16 -20.60 0.92
C GLY A 116 -0.27 -20.13 1.25
N LEU A 117 -0.60 -18.86 0.97
CA LEU A 117 -1.92 -18.30 1.26
C LEU A 117 -3.06 -19.00 0.50
N PHE A 118 -2.79 -19.52 -0.71
CA PHE A 118 -3.80 -20.21 -1.52
C PHE A 118 -4.23 -21.55 -0.91
N PHE A 119 -3.40 -22.15 -0.05
CA PHE A 119 -3.72 -23.40 0.64
C PHE A 119 -4.55 -23.19 1.92
N ILE A 120 -4.57 -21.97 2.46
CA ILE A 120 -5.27 -21.64 3.71
C ILE A 120 -6.50 -20.74 3.49
N THR A 121 -6.69 -20.21 2.26
CA THR A 121 -7.82 -19.34 1.90
C THR A 121 -8.80 -20.04 0.96
N PRO A 122 -10.11 -19.77 1.08
CA PRO A 122 -11.11 -20.35 0.19
C PRO A 122 -10.98 -19.80 -1.24
N PRO A 123 -11.41 -20.53 -2.29
CA PRO A 123 -11.28 -20.12 -3.68
C PRO A 123 -11.88 -18.75 -4.03
N VAL A 124 -12.90 -18.30 -3.28
CA VAL A 124 -13.50 -16.96 -3.45
C VAL A 124 -12.49 -15.81 -3.22
N ALA A 125 -11.46 -16.03 -2.41
CA ALA A 125 -10.42 -15.04 -2.13
C ALA A 125 -9.31 -15.02 -3.21
N TRP A 126 -9.16 -16.10 -3.99
CA TRP A 126 -8.03 -16.30 -4.90
C TRP A 126 -7.89 -15.21 -5.98
N PRO A 127 -8.97 -14.72 -6.64
CA PRO A 127 -8.85 -13.66 -7.64
C PRO A 127 -8.17 -12.40 -7.10
N TRP A 128 -8.43 -12.05 -5.83
CA TRP A 128 -7.88 -10.87 -5.19
C TRP A 128 -6.42 -11.05 -4.80
N LEU A 129 -6.05 -12.24 -4.32
CA LEU A 129 -4.64 -12.59 -4.08
C LEU A 129 -3.84 -12.60 -5.39
N ILE A 130 -4.37 -13.22 -6.45
CA ILE A 130 -3.76 -13.22 -7.78
C ILE A 130 -3.58 -11.78 -8.27
N GLY A 131 -4.62 -10.96 -8.18
CA GLY A 131 -4.56 -9.55 -8.53
C GLY A 131 -3.49 -8.80 -7.75
N PHE A 132 -3.36 -9.05 -6.45
CA PHE A 132 -2.33 -8.42 -5.61
C PHE A 132 -0.93 -8.80 -6.09
N PHE A 133 -0.65 -10.09 -6.27
CA PHE A 133 0.68 -10.54 -6.73
C PHE A 133 1.02 -10.00 -8.12
N MET A 134 0.06 -10.03 -9.04
CA MET A 134 0.24 -9.50 -10.39
C MET A 134 0.54 -8.00 -10.38
N LEU A 135 -0.21 -7.21 -9.60
CA LEU A 135 0.00 -5.77 -9.54
C LEU A 135 1.26 -5.41 -8.75
N ALA A 136 1.56 -6.10 -7.64
CA ALA A 136 2.75 -5.85 -6.84
C ALA A 136 4.04 -6.06 -7.66
N VAL A 137 4.09 -7.12 -8.47
CA VAL A 137 5.22 -7.38 -9.36
C VAL A 137 5.16 -6.48 -10.60
N GLY A 138 4.02 -6.45 -11.29
CA GLY A 138 3.83 -5.71 -12.54
C GLY A 138 3.94 -4.19 -12.42
N TYR A 139 3.79 -3.64 -11.21
CA TYR A 139 4.03 -2.22 -10.95
C TYR A 139 5.48 -1.81 -11.24
N SER A 140 6.45 -2.67 -10.89
CA SER A 140 7.88 -2.37 -10.99
C SER A 140 8.62 -3.17 -12.06
N ALA A 141 8.19 -4.40 -12.34
CA ALA A 141 8.89 -5.33 -13.22
C ALA A 141 8.47 -5.18 -14.71
N PRO A 142 9.42 -5.27 -15.67
CA PRO A 142 9.11 -5.43 -17.09
C PRO A 142 8.34 -6.74 -17.38
N PRO A 143 7.54 -6.80 -18.47
CA PRO A 143 7.33 -5.73 -19.45
C PRO A 143 6.27 -4.70 -19.05
N LEU A 144 5.56 -4.91 -17.92
CA LEU A 144 4.44 -4.05 -17.54
C LEU A 144 4.91 -2.71 -16.96
N ARG A 145 5.77 -2.74 -15.93
CA ARG A 145 6.35 -1.59 -15.22
C ARG A 145 5.37 -0.41 -15.10
N PHE A 146 4.18 -0.65 -14.55
CA PHE A 146 3.08 0.33 -14.57
C PHE A 146 3.45 1.68 -13.96
N LYS A 147 4.39 1.72 -13.00
CA LYS A 147 4.86 2.96 -12.36
C LYS A 147 5.41 4.01 -13.33
N THR A 148 5.76 3.64 -14.56
CA THR A 148 6.26 4.56 -15.60
C THR A 148 5.28 4.74 -16.75
N THR A 149 3.99 4.45 -16.56
CA THR A 149 2.96 4.61 -17.59
C THR A 149 1.78 5.41 -17.02
N PRO A 150 1.49 6.61 -17.55
CA PRO A 150 0.38 7.42 -17.10
C PRO A 150 -0.96 6.65 -17.10
N PHE A 151 -1.78 6.93 -16.10
CA PHE A 151 -3.01 6.24 -15.68
C PHE A 151 -2.82 4.79 -15.22
N ALA A 152 -1.91 4.01 -15.82
CA ALA A 152 -1.64 2.65 -15.39
C ALA A 152 -0.97 2.62 -14.01
N ASP A 153 -0.07 3.57 -13.73
CA ASP A 153 0.53 3.78 -12.41
C ASP A 153 -0.56 3.99 -11.34
N SER A 154 -1.54 4.86 -11.59
CA SER A 154 -2.63 5.16 -10.68
C SER A 154 -3.58 3.96 -10.52
N ILE A 155 -4.07 3.38 -11.62
CA ILE A 155 -5.02 2.26 -11.60
C ILE A 155 -4.42 1.04 -10.90
N SER A 156 -3.14 0.73 -11.14
CA SER A 156 -2.48 -0.41 -10.51
C SER A 156 -2.33 -0.28 -8.99
N ASN A 157 -2.39 0.93 -8.42
CA ASN A 157 -2.38 1.14 -6.98
C ASN A 157 -3.66 0.67 -6.25
N GLY A 158 -4.69 0.25 -6.99
CA GLY A 158 -5.75 -0.60 -6.45
C GLY A 158 -5.26 -1.87 -5.77
N LEU A 159 -4.01 -2.27 -6.01
CA LEU A 159 -3.34 -3.35 -5.29
C LEU A 159 -3.50 -3.23 -3.76
N TYR A 160 -3.55 -2.01 -3.22
CA TYR A 160 -3.63 -1.79 -1.78
C TYR A 160 -4.96 -2.26 -1.16
N ILE A 161 -6.07 -2.30 -1.91
CA ILE A 161 -7.36 -2.76 -1.34
C ILE A 161 -7.55 -4.28 -1.44
N LEU A 162 -6.79 -4.95 -2.33
CA LEU A 162 -6.95 -6.37 -2.62
C LEU A 162 -6.76 -7.29 -1.39
N PRO A 163 -5.81 -7.03 -0.47
CA PRO A 163 -5.68 -7.80 0.76
C PRO A 163 -6.96 -7.74 1.61
N GLY A 164 -7.57 -6.56 1.71
CA GLY A 164 -8.83 -6.34 2.39
C GLY A 164 -9.98 -7.13 1.74
N VAL A 165 -10.10 -7.06 0.41
CA VAL A 165 -11.13 -7.82 -0.31
C VAL A 165 -10.97 -9.33 -0.14
N ALA A 166 -9.73 -9.84 -0.17
CA ALA A 166 -9.44 -11.24 0.12
C ALA A 166 -9.85 -11.64 1.55
N ALA A 167 -9.54 -10.79 2.54
CA ALA A 167 -9.89 -11.03 3.93
C ALA A 167 -11.41 -10.97 4.18
N TYR A 168 -12.12 -10.03 3.55
CA TYR A 168 -13.59 -10.00 3.56
C TYR A 168 -14.14 -11.32 3.04
N ALA A 169 -13.64 -11.80 1.90
CA ALA A 169 -14.12 -13.03 1.27
C ALA A 169 -13.84 -14.29 2.11
N VAL A 170 -12.75 -14.29 2.88
CA VAL A 170 -12.44 -15.35 3.85
C VAL A 170 -13.46 -15.38 4.99
N VAL A 171 -13.82 -14.22 5.55
CA VAL A 171 -14.73 -14.11 6.69
C VAL A 171 -16.18 -14.32 6.27
N ALA A 172 -16.64 -13.61 5.23
CA ALA A 172 -18.04 -13.62 4.79
C ALA A 172 -18.39 -14.77 3.83
N GLY A 173 -17.41 -15.54 3.35
CA GLY A 173 -17.59 -16.59 2.34
C GLY A 173 -18.04 -16.08 0.95
N SER A 174 -18.07 -14.76 0.75
CA SER A 174 -18.54 -14.09 -0.46
C SER A 174 -17.80 -12.77 -0.65
N ASN A 175 -17.76 -12.25 -1.87
CA ASN A 175 -17.12 -10.97 -2.15
C ASN A 175 -17.90 -9.81 -1.53
N PRO A 176 -17.22 -8.72 -1.11
CA PRO A 176 -17.91 -7.49 -0.74
C PRO A 176 -18.66 -6.91 -1.95
N PRO A 177 -19.63 -6.00 -1.73
CA PRO A 177 -20.33 -5.35 -2.83
C PRO A 177 -19.35 -4.75 -3.85
N LEU A 178 -19.55 -5.03 -5.15
CA LEU A 178 -18.66 -4.53 -6.20
C LEU A 178 -18.49 -3.02 -6.18
N VAL A 179 -19.55 -2.29 -5.79
CA VAL A 179 -19.53 -0.84 -5.61
C VAL A 179 -18.57 -0.39 -4.50
N ALA A 180 -18.44 -1.17 -3.41
CA ALA A 180 -17.48 -0.89 -2.33
C ALA A 180 -16.05 -1.14 -2.79
N ILE A 181 -15.81 -2.21 -3.57
CA ILE A 181 -14.51 -2.51 -4.17
C ILE A 181 -14.10 -1.37 -5.12
N ALA A 182 -15.00 -0.96 -6.01
CA ALA A 182 -14.75 0.14 -6.95
C ALA A 182 -14.49 1.47 -6.22
N ALA A 183 -15.24 1.77 -5.16
CA ALA A 183 -15.02 2.96 -4.34
C ALA A 183 -13.63 2.95 -3.69
N ALA A 184 -13.24 1.83 -3.05
CA ALA A 184 -11.94 1.69 -2.42
C ALA A 184 -10.79 1.76 -3.44
N TRP A 185 -10.99 1.20 -4.64
CA TRP A 185 -10.02 1.25 -5.73
C TRP A 185 -9.80 2.69 -6.23
N LEU A 186 -10.88 3.44 -6.48
CA LEU A 186 -10.80 4.86 -6.83
C LEU A 186 -10.12 5.69 -5.73
N TRP A 187 -10.37 5.33 -4.47
CA TRP A 187 -9.68 5.98 -3.36
C TRP A 187 -8.16 5.81 -3.44
N THR A 188 -7.69 4.57 -3.69
CA THR A 188 -6.25 4.29 -3.84
C THR A 188 -5.62 4.96 -5.05
N MET A 189 -6.36 5.10 -6.16
CA MET A 189 -5.92 5.89 -7.32
C MET A 189 -5.67 7.34 -6.92
N GLY A 190 -6.62 7.97 -6.21
CA GLY A 190 -6.45 9.33 -5.71
C GLY A 190 -5.30 9.46 -4.71
N MET A 191 -5.16 8.50 -3.78
CA MET A 191 -4.07 8.47 -2.79
C MET A 191 -2.68 8.40 -3.46
N HIS A 192 -2.51 7.49 -4.41
CA HIS A 192 -1.24 7.30 -5.11
C HIS A 192 -0.86 8.58 -5.87
N THR A 193 -1.78 9.09 -6.68
CA THR A 193 -1.50 10.26 -7.52
C THR A 193 -1.32 11.53 -6.69
N PHE A 194 -2.03 11.70 -5.57
CA PHE A 194 -1.78 12.80 -4.63
C PHE A 194 -0.38 12.74 -4.03
N SER A 195 0.05 11.53 -3.65
CA SER A 195 1.38 11.29 -3.08
C SER A 195 2.50 11.57 -4.09
N ALA A 196 2.21 11.51 -5.40
CA ALA A 196 3.17 11.77 -6.47
C ALA A 196 3.32 13.27 -6.83
N ILE A 197 2.48 14.17 -6.29
CA ILE A 197 2.55 15.61 -6.60
C ILE A 197 3.90 16.24 -6.19
N PRO A 198 4.43 16.01 -4.97
CA PRO A 198 5.73 16.55 -4.57
C PRO A 198 6.89 16.10 -5.49
N ASP A 199 6.73 14.93 -6.12
CA ASP A 199 7.77 14.28 -6.92
C ASP A 199 7.70 14.64 -8.42
N ILE A 200 6.73 15.44 -8.88
CA ILE A 200 6.58 15.81 -10.29
C ILE A 200 7.87 16.38 -10.90
N GLY A 201 8.52 17.32 -10.21
CA GLY A 201 9.75 17.96 -10.67
C GLY A 201 10.94 16.98 -10.73
N PRO A 202 11.26 16.29 -9.63
CA PRO A 202 12.23 15.19 -9.61
C PRO A 202 12.02 14.14 -10.69
N ASP A 203 10.81 13.58 -10.80
CA ASP A 203 10.49 12.48 -11.72
C ASP A 203 10.64 12.89 -13.18
N ARG A 204 10.24 14.12 -13.54
CA ARG A 204 10.46 14.67 -14.89
C ARG A 204 11.94 14.76 -15.24
N ARG A 205 12.81 15.11 -14.28
CA ARG A 205 14.26 15.15 -14.51
C ARG A 205 14.85 13.75 -14.67
N ALA A 206 14.24 12.75 -14.04
CA ALA A 206 14.61 11.34 -14.17
C ALA A 206 13.98 10.65 -15.40
N GLY A 207 13.18 11.36 -16.20
CA GLY A 207 12.49 10.78 -17.37
C GLY A 207 11.35 9.82 -17.01
N ILE A 208 10.79 9.93 -15.80
CA ILE A 208 9.71 9.07 -15.31
C ILE A 208 8.36 9.71 -15.66
N GLU A 209 7.56 8.98 -16.44
CA GLU A 209 6.19 9.38 -16.80
C GLU A 209 5.15 8.68 -15.90
N THR A 210 4.64 9.41 -14.91
CA THR A 210 3.52 9.02 -14.05
C THR A 210 2.27 9.78 -14.46
N THR A 211 1.10 9.42 -13.91
CA THR A 211 -0.12 10.23 -14.05
C THR A 211 0.13 11.68 -13.61
N ALA A 212 0.86 11.87 -12.50
CA ALA A 212 1.15 13.19 -11.97
C ALA A 212 2.11 14.00 -12.85
N THR A 213 3.18 13.39 -13.37
CA THR A 213 4.12 14.11 -14.26
C THR A 213 3.49 14.45 -15.60
N TRP A 214 2.61 13.58 -16.13
CA TRP A 214 1.87 13.81 -17.36
C TRP A 214 0.81 14.92 -17.23
N LEU A 215 0.01 14.89 -16.16
CA LEU A 215 -1.00 15.91 -15.89
C LEU A 215 -0.40 17.26 -15.48
N GLY A 216 0.72 17.22 -14.76
CA GLY A 216 1.21 18.37 -13.99
C GLY A 216 0.37 18.63 -12.74
N GLU A 217 0.84 19.54 -11.88
CA GLU A 217 0.28 19.73 -10.53
C GLU A 217 -1.21 20.08 -10.51
N THR A 218 -1.64 21.14 -11.21
CA THR A 218 -3.04 21.61 -11.16
C THR A 218 -4.04 20.56 -11.64
N ARG A 219 -3.75 19.88 -12.76
CA ARG A 219 -4.65 18.85 -13.30
C ARG A 219 -4.62 17.59 -12.43
N THR A 220 -3.51 17.34 -11.72
CA THR A 220 -3.42 16.23 -10.76
C THR A 220 -4.37 16.44 -9.58
N TYR A 221 -4.46 17.65 -9.03
CA TYR A 221 -5.46 17.94 -7.98
C TYR A 221 -6.90 17.67 -8.46
N THR A 222 -7.24 18.08 -9.69
CA THR A 222 -8.56 17.80 -10.26
C THR A 222 -8.81 16.30 -10.43
N TYR A 223 -7.81 15.54 -10.90
CA TYR A 223 -7.89 14.09 -11.02
C TYR A 223 -8.11 13.41 -9.67
N VAL A 224 -7.32 13.77 -8.65
CA VAL A 224 -7.44 13.25 -7.28
C VAL A 224 -8.82 13.59 -6.69
N GLY A 225 -9.24 14.85 -6.82
CA GLY A 225 -10.56 15.29 -6.38
C GLY A 225 -11.70 14.51 -7.06
N GLY A 226 -11.60 14.26 -8.36
CA GLY A 226 -12.56 13.43 -9.09
C GLY A 226 -12.61 11.98 -8.59
N CYS A 227 -11.45 11.36 -8.37
CA CYS A 227 -11.37 10.00 -7.81
C CYS A 227 -12.04 9.91 -6.43
N TRP A 228 -11.78 10.88 -5.56
CA TRP A 228 -12.32 10.89 -4.20
C TRP A 228 -13.78 11.34 -4.10
N LEU A 229 -14.25 12.20 -5.01
CA LEU A 229 -15.68 12.48 -5.16
C LEU A 229 -16.45 11.23 -5.61
N LEU A 230 -15.94 10.51 -6.61
CA LEU A 230 -16.56 9.26 -7.05
C LEU A 230 -16.49 8.19 -5.96
N THR A 231 -15.38 8.11 -5.22
CA THR A 231 -15.27 7.26 -4.02
C THR A 231 -16.41 7.52 -3.04
N ALA A 232 -16.64 8.79 -2.69
CA ALA A 232 -17.71 9.16 -1.76
C ALA A 232 -19.11 8.84 -2.32
N ALA A 233 -19.34 9.09 -3.61
CA ALA A 233 -20.60 8.77 -4.26
C ALA A 233 -20.89 7.26 -4.27
N LEU A 234 -19.90 6.43 -4.61
CA LEU A 234 -20.04 4.97 -4.63
C LEU A 234 -20.21 4.40 -3.21
N PHE A 235 -19.46 4.90 -2.23
CA PHE A 235 -19.67 4.50 -0.84
C PHE A 235 -21.01 4.96 -0.27
N ALA A 236 -21.58 6.07 -0.73
CA ALA A 236 -22.95 6.47 -0.36
C ALA A 236 -24.01 5.45 -0.82
N MET A 237 -23.75 4.74 -1.92
CA MET A 237 -24.62 3.64 -2.40
C MET A 237 -24.51 2.38 -1.52
N VAL A 238 -23.38 2.20 -0.81
CA VAL A 238 -23.25 1.15 0.22
C VAL A 238 -24.01 1.57 1.46
N THR A 239 -23.69 2.74 1.99
CA THR A 239 -24.40 3.37 3.10
C THR A 239 -24.17 4.88 3.05
N PRO A 240 -25.21 5.73 3.16
CA PRO A 240 -25.06 7.19 3.09
C PRO A 240 -24.03 7.76 4.08
N LEU A 241 -23.91 7.17 5.28
CA LEU A 241 -22.93 7.56 6.29
C LEU A 241 -21.48 7.34 5.82
N LEU A 242 -21.21 6.23 5.13
CA LEU A 242 -19.88 5.95 4.61
C LEU A 242 -19.53 6.94 3.50
N GLY A 243 -20.47 7.22 2.60
CA GLY A 243 -20.30 8.28 1.60
C GLY A 243 -20.01 9.65 2.22
N ALA A 244 -20.78 10.04 3.24
CA ALA A 244 -20.60 11.30 3.96
C ALA A 244 -19.23 11.39 4.64
N LEU A 245 -18.76 10.31 5.28
CA LEU A 245 -17.42 10.25 5.87
C LEU A 245 -16.33 10.46 4.80
N MET A 246 -16.49 9.85 3.62
CA MET A 246 -15.50 9.91 2.55
C MET A 246 -15.41 11.28 1.86
N ILE A 247 -16.38 12.18 2.06
CA ILE A 247 -16.31 13.58 1.59
C ILE A 247 -15.14 14.36 2.21
N VAL A 248 -14.58 13.89 3.33
CA VAL A 248 -13.38 14.50 3.92
C VAL A 248 -12.20 14.56 2.95
N TYR A 249 -12.06 13.57 2.06
CA TYR A 249 -10.96 13.48 1.10
C TYR A 249 -11.04 14.53 -0.03
N PRO A 250 -12.15 14.68 -0.78
CA PRO A 250 -12.26 15.74 -1.76
C PRO A 250 -12.20 17.14 -1.13
N LEU A 251 -12.70 17.32 0.10
CA LEU A 251 -12.54 18.58 0.83
C LEU A 251 -11.07 18.85 1.20
N PHE A 252 -10.34 17.83 1.64
CA PHE A 252 -8.92 17.92 1.95
C PHE A 252 -8.10 18.35 0.72
N VAL A 253 -8.25 17.66 -0.41
CA VAL A 253 -7.48 18.01 -1.63
C VAL A 253 -7.87 19.37 -2.19
N ALA A 254 -9.16 19.75 -2.13
CA ALA A 254 -9.60 21.09 -2.52
C ALA A 254 -8.99 22.16 -1.59
N GLY A 255 -8.95 21.90 -0.28
CA GLY A 255 -8.32 22.78 0.70
C GLY A 255 -6.83 22.99 0.42
N VAL A 256 -6.10 21.91 0.12
CA VAL A 256 -4.68 22.01 -0.28
C VAL A 256 -4.55 22.83 -1.57
N ALA A 257 -5.29 22.47 -2.63
CA ALA A 257 -5.18 23.08 -3.95
C ALA A 257 -5.59 24.57 -3.99
N LEU A 258 -6.45 25.03 -3.08
CA LEU A 258 -6.95 26.40 -3.01
C LEU A 258 -6.24 27.26 -1.96
N SER A 259 -5.25 26.71 -1.27
CA SER A 259 -4.48 27.40 -0.21
C SER A 259 -3.04 27.63 -0.62
N ASP A 260 -2.33 28.49 0.12
CA ASP A 260 -0.88 28.66 0.00
C ASP A 260 -0.07 27.58 0.74
N ILE A 261 -0.70 26.46 1.13
CA ILE A 261 -0.04 25.38 1.85
C ILE A 261 0.82 24.58 0.88
N ASP A 262 2.12 24.48 1.18
CA ASP A 262 3.03 23.61 0.45
C ASP A 262 2.55 22.15 0.47
N VAL A 263 2.43 21.54 -0.71
CA VAL A 263 1.93 20.17 -0.88
C VAL A 263 2.78 19.14 -0.16
N THR A 264 4.11 19.34 -0.09
CA THR A 264 5.03 18.48 0.65
C THR A 264 4.70 18.50 2.14
N ARG A 265 4.24 19.63 2.67
CA ARG A 265 3.75 19.73 4.06
C ARG A 265 2.39 19.07 4.22
N ALA A 266 1.44 19.32 3.31
CA ALA A 266 0.11 18.73 3.36
C ALA A 266 0.14 17.19 3.26
N TYR A 267 1.08 16.65 2.48
CA TYR A 267 1.35 15.22 2.37
C TYR A 267 1.55 14.56 3.73
N TRP A 268 2.23 15.22 4.67
CA TRP A 268 2.46 14.69 6.03
C TRP A 268 1.21 14.65 6.92
N TRP A 269 0.13 15.34 6.55
CA TRP A 269 -1.15 15.24 7.27
C TRP A 269 -1.96 14.03 6.82
N PHE A 270 -1.69 13.54 5.62
CA PHE A 270 -2.46 12.48 4.99
C PHE A 270 -2.47 11.15 5.78
N PRO A 271 -1.34 10.68 6.39
CA PRO A 271 -1.37 9.49 7.25
C PRO A 271 -2.29 9.63 8.47
N ALA A 272 -2.33 10.81 9.09
CA ALA A 272 -3.22 11.05 10.24
C ALA A 272 -4.68 11.05 9.81
N LEU A 273 -5.01 11.71 8.70
CA LEU A 273 -6.34 11.69 8.10
C LEU A 273 -6.80 10.24 7.83
N ASN A 274 -5.97 9.44 7.16
CA ASN A 274 -6.27 8.05 6.84
C ASN A 274 -6.47 7.19 8.09
N THR A 275 -5.65 7.42 9.12
CA THR A 275 -5.76 6.71 10.40
C THR A 275 -7.10 7.00 11.06
N VAL A 276 -7.50 8.27 11.11
CA VAL A 276 -8.80 8.67 11.69
C VAL A 276 -9.96 8.09 10.90
N VAL A 277 -9.96 8.23 9.57
CA VAL A 277 -11.05 7.72 8.73
C VAL A 277 -11.12 6.20 8.80
N GLY A 278 -9.99 5.49 8.69
CA GLY A 278 -9.92 4.04 8.82
C GLY A 278 -10.41 3.55 10.18
N ALA A 279 -10.05 4.26 11.26
CA ALA A 279 -10.56 3.97 12.60
C ALA A 279 -12.08 4.17 12.68
N LEU A 280 -12.62 5.26 12.14
CA LEU A 280 -14.07 5.53 12.14
C LEU A 280 -14.85 4.47 11.36
N ILE A 281 -14.36 4.04 10.19
CA ILE A 281 -14.97 2.95 9.41
C ILE A 281 -14.95 1.65 10.22
N THR A 282 -13.79 1.32 10.80
CA THR A 282 -13.61 0.09 11.60
C THR A 282 -14.52 0.09 12.82
N MET A 283 -14.55 1.18 13.59
CA MET A 283 -15.40 1.31 14.77
C MET A 283 -16.89 1.26 14.41
N GLY A 284 -17.29 1.91 13.32
CA GLY A 284 -18.66 1.85 12.82
C GLY A 284 -19.11 0.42 12.49
N ALA A 285 -18.21 -0.41 11.94
CA ALA A 285 -18.47 -1.82 11.69
C ALA A 285 -18.48 -2.66 12.98
N LEU A 286 -17.49 -2.45 13.87
CA LEU A 286 -17.42 -3.16 15.16
C LEU A 286 -18.64 -2.90 16.04
N TRP A 287 -19.21 -1.69 16.02
CA TRP A 287 -20.42 -1.36 16.78
C TRP A 287 -21.69 -2.08 16.29
N GLN A 288 -21.68 -2.67 15.09
CA GLN A 288 -22.76 -3.56 14.65
C GLN A 288 -22.63 -4.96 15.27
N ILE A 289 -21.43 -5.34 15.71
CA ILE A 289 -21.14 -6.65 16.32
C ILE A 289 -21.25 -6.57 17.84
N VAL A 290 -20.66 -5.52 18.43
CA VAL A 290 -20.69 -5.23 19.87
C VAL A 290 -21.28 -3.83 20.05
N PRO A 291 -22.58 -3.73 20.33
CA PRO A 291 -23.22 -2.44 20.45
C PRO A 291 -22.61 -1.58 21.55
N VAL A 292 -22.44 -0.28 21.27
CA VAL A 292 -21.78 0.68 22.16
C VAL A 292 -22.39 0.70 23.57
N TRP A 293 -23.71 0.55 23.68
CA TRP A 293 -24.41 0.59 24.96
C TRP A 293 -24.11 -0.61 25.87
N GLU A 294 -23.61 -1.72 25.34
CA GLU A 294 -23.17 -2.87 26.15
C GLU A 294 -21.81 -2.61 26.84
N VAL A 295 -21.05 -1.61 26.37
CA VAL A 295 -19.72 -1.25 26.91
C VAL A 295 -19.80 -0.06 27.87
N ILE A 296 -20.79 0.83 27.68
CA ILE A 296 -20.94 2.06 28.48
C ILE A 296 -21.99 1.90 29.60
N GLY A 297 -22.83 0.85 29.55
CA GLY A 297 -23.81 0.50 30.58
C GLY A 297 -23.25 -0.44 31.64
#